data_AF-A0A9E5NRB0-F1
#
_entry.id   AF-A0A9E5NRB0-F1
#
_cell.length_a   1.000
_cell.length_b   1.000
_cell.length_c   1.000
_cell.angle_alpha   90.00
_cell.angle_beta   90.00
_cell.angle_gamma   90.00
#
_symmetry.space_group_name_H-M   'P 1'
#
loop_
_entity.id
_entity.type
_entity.pdbx_description
1 polymer ?
#
loop_
_entity_poly.entity_id
_entity_poly.type
_entity_poly.pdbx_seq_one_letter_code
_entity_poly.pdbx_strand_id
1 'polypeptide(L)'
;RLIPEAQEYGTHTPEGILVLAGPGVKRGASLPAADIVDVVPTLLAAWNLPIPGEVDGKVLHEAFISPIQEERIVSGESPTIAGEGRAEGTDEVMERLRALGYL
;
A
#
# COMPACT_ATOMS: atom_id res chain seq x y z
N ARG A 1 -8.60 -3.19 35.41
CA ARG A 1 -7.98 -4.17 34.50
C ARG A 1 -6.77 -3.47 33.90
N LEU A 2 -5.56 -3.80 34.35
CA LEU A 2 -4.31 -3.21 33.86
C LEU A 2 -4.06 -3.77 32.45
N ILE A 3 -3.78 -2.88 31.48
CA ILE A 3 -3.30 -3.30 30.16
C ILE A 3 -1.82 -3.64 30.35
N PRO A 4 -1.38 -4.90 30.10
CA PRO A 4 0.03 -5.23 30.16
C PRO A 4 0.79 -4.45 29.08
N GLU A 5 2.03 -4.07 29.38
CA GLU A 5 2.93 -3.39 28.44
C GLU A 5 2.90 -4.12 27.10
N ALA A 6 2.57 -3.37 26.04
CA ALA A 6 2.50 -3.91 24.69
C ALA A 6 3.91 -4.27 24.24
N GLN A 7 4.28 -5.53 24.46
CA GLN A 7 5.39 -6.16 23.76
C GLN A 7 5.04 -6.10 22.26
N GLU A 8 5.70 -5.22 21.52
CA GLU A 8 5.60 -5.17 20.06
C GLU A 8 6.22 -6.44 19.48
N TYR A 9 5.41 -7.48 19.35
CA TYR A 9 5.69 -8.54 18.40
C TYR A 9 5.51 -7.90 17.01
N GLY A 10 6.44 -8.13 16.09
CA GLY A 10 6.21 -7.88 14.67
C GLY A 10 5.08 -8.79 14.19
N THR A 11 3.84 -8.43 14.51
CA THR A 11 2.67 -9.23 14.19
C THR A 11 2.33 -8.96 12.74
N HIS A 12 2.97 -9.70 11.84
CA HIS A 12 2.45 -9.89 10.49
C HIS A 12 1.13 -10.65 10.61
N THR A 13 0.04 -9.93 10.89
CA THR A 13 -1.30 -10.51 10.79
C THR A 13 -1.64 -10.61 9.31
N PRO A 14 -2.06 -11.80 8.82
CA PRO A 14 -2.43 -11.96 7.42
C PRO A 14 -3.63 -11.09 7.04
N GLU A 15 -4.51 -10.83 8.01
CA GLU A 15 -5.69 -9.99 7.83
C GLU A 15 -5.48 -8.59 8.41
N GLY A 16 -5.88 -7.58 7.63
CA GLY A 16 -5.94 -6.18 8.04
C GLY A 16 -7.38 -5.68 8.22
N ILE A 17 -7.52 -4.41 8.60
CA ILE A 17 -8.81 -3.72 8.68
C ILE A 17 -8.82 -2.60 7.63
N LEU A 18 -9.83 -2.61 6.75
CA LEU A 18 -10.07 -1.55 5.77
C LEU A 18 -11.42 -0.89 6.08
N VAL A 19 -11.43 0.44 6.24
CA VAL A 19 -12.64 1.25 6.45
C VAL A 19 -12.58 2.47 5.54
N LEU A 20 -13.64 2.69 4.77
CA LEU A 20 -13.83 3.91 3.99
C LEU A 20 -15.03 4.67 4.54
N ALA A 21 -14.90 5.99 4.65
CA ALA A 21 -15.98 6.87 5.09
C ALA A 21 -15.81 8.26 4.47
N GLY A 22 -16.89 8.78 3.90
CA GLY A 22 -16.88 10.12 3.30
C GLY A 22 -18.00 10.31 2.27
N PRO A 23 -18.05 11.49 1.64
CA PRO A 23 -18.91 11.72 0.48
C PRO A 23 -18.62 10.69 -0.62
N GLY A 24 -19.68 10.17 -1.26
CA GLY A 24 -19.55 9.19 -2.34
C GLY A 24 -19.30 7.74 -1.89
N VAL A 25 -18.92 7.51 -0.62
CA VAL A 25 -18.74 6.15 -0.06
C VAL A 25 -20.08 5.56 0.37
N LYS A 26 -20.29 4.28 0.07
CA LYS A 26 -21.52 3.54 0.41
C LYS A 26 -21.60 3.30 1.92
N ARG A 27 -22.70 3.74 2.54
CA ARG A 27 -22.91 3.57 3.99
C ARG A 27 -23.41 2.17 4.33
N GLY A 28 -22.91 1.61 5.44
CA GLY A 28 -23.38 0.33 5.98
C GLY A 28 -23.13 -0.87 5.06
N ALA A 29 -22.21 -0.74 4.10
CA ALA A 29 -21.85 -1.81 3.20
C ALA A 29 -20.66 -2.60 3.76
N SER A 30 -20.69 -3.92 3.56
CA SER A 30 -19.51 -4.75 3.69
C SER A 30 -18.88 -4.91 2.31
N LEU A 31 -17.57 -4.73 2.24
CA LEU A 31 -16.81 -5.05 1.05
C LEU A 31 -16.59 -6.56 0.95
N PRO A 32 -16.49 -7.12 -0.26
CA PRO A 32 -15.90 -8.43 -0.46
C PRO A 32 -14.42 -8.41 -0.06
N ALA A 33 -13.76 -9.57 -0.14
CA ALA A 33 -12.34 -9.65 0.15
C ALA A 33 -11.55 -8.67 -0.74
N ALA A 34 -10.70 -7.88 -0.10
CA ALA A 34 -9.84 -6.88 -0.72
C ALA A 34 -8.40 -7.13 -0.29
N ASP A 35 -7.48 -6.93 -1.22
CA ASP A 35 -6.05 -7.05 -0.95
C ASP A 35 -5.45 -5.69 -0.61
N ILE A 36 -4.36 -5.66 0.15
CA ILE A 36 -3.69 -4.39 0.51
C ILE A 36 -3.26 -3.59 -0.74
N VAL A 37 -2.96 -4.28 -1.84
CA VAL A 37 -2.59 -3.66 -3.12
C VAL A 37 -3.75 -2.92 -3.79
N ASP A 38 -5.00 -3.23 -3.44
CA ASP A 38 -6.19 -2.55 -3.97
C ASP A 38 -6.35 -1.13 -3.40
N VAL A 39 -5.68 -0.81 -2.29
CA VAL A 39 -5.81 0.48 -1.60
C VAL A 39 -5.34 1.64 -2.46
N VAL A 40 -4.16 1.51 -3.09
CA VAL A 40 -3.55 2.57 -3.90
C VAL A 40 -4.41 2.93 -5.11
N PRO A 41 -4.78 2.00 -6.02
CA PRO A 41 -5.60 2.35 -7.17
C PRO A 41 -6.97 2.91 -6.75
N THR A 42 -7.56 2.38 -5.66
CA THR A 42 -8.84 2.88 -5.13
C THR A 42 -8.77 4.33 -4.67
N LEU A 43 -7.70 4.74 -3.98
CA LEU A 43 -7.52 6.12 -3.52
C LEU A 43 -7.27 7.09 -4.68
N LEU A 44 -6.44 6.70 -5.65
CA LEU A 44 -6.17 7.51 -6.84
C LEU A 44 -7.45 7.77 -7.63
N ALA A 45 -8.23 6.71 -7.89
CA ALA A 45 -9.52 6.81 -8.55
C ALA A 45 -10.48 7.72 -7.77
N ALA A 46 -10.55 7.57 -6.43
CA ALA A 46 -11.41 8.39 -5.57
C ALA A 46 -11.06 9.88 -5.59
N TRP A 47 -9.80 10.21 -5.90
CA TRP A 47 -9.33 11.59 -6.08
C TRP A 47 -9.35 12.07 -7.53
N ASN A 48 -9.92 11.30 -8.47
CA ASN A 48 -9.88 11.58 -9.90
C ASN A 48 -8.44 11.79 -10.41
N LEU A 49 -7.48 11.02 -9.90
CA LEU A 49 -6.10 11.01 -10.34
C LEU A 49 -5.86 9.81 -11.26
N PRO A 50 -4.99 9.95 -12.27
CA PRO A 50 -4.62 8.83 -13.12
C PRO A 50 -3.85 7.78 -12.33
N ILE A 51 -4.11 6.51 -12.64
CA ILE A 51 -3.48 5.35 -12.03
C ILE A 51 -2.33 4.92 -12.95
N PRO A 52 -1.07 4.89 -12.47
CA PRO A 52 0.03 4.33 -13.24
C PRO A 52 -0.24 2.87 -13.61
N GLY A 53 0.11 2.47 -14.84
CA GLY A 53 -0.10 1.11 -15.35
C GLY A 53 0.67 0.04 -14.56
N GLU A 54 1.73 0.44 -13.87
CA GLU A 54 2.57 -0.40 -13.03
C GLU A 54 1.97 -0.63 -11.63
N VAL A 55 0.90 0.08 -11.27
CA VAL A 55 0.21 -0.13 -9.98
C VAL A 55 -0.62 -1.42 -10.04
N ASP A 56 -0.23 -2.35 -9.17
CA ASP A 56 -0.95 -3.58 -8.88
C ASP A 56 -2.31 -3.32 -8.21
N GLY A 57 -3.15 -4.34 -8.19
CA GLY A 57 -4.47 -4.29 -7.58
C GLY A 57 -5.56 -3.68 -8.47
N LYS A 58 -6.78 -3.70 -7.96
CA LYS A 58 -8.00 -3.20 -8.62
C LYS A 58 -8.65 -2.08 -7.81
N VAL A 59 -9.43 -1.24 -8.48
CA VAL A 59 -10.28 -0.27 -7.77
C VAL A 59 -11.46 -0.99 -7.13
N LEU A 60 -11.69 -0.74 -5.84
CA LEU A 60 -12.82 -1.28 -5.08
C LEU A 60 -14.09 -0.47 -5.37
N HIS A 61 -14.63 -0.59 -6.58
CA HIS A 61 -15.81 0.18 -7.02
C HIS A 61 -17.03 -0.04 -6.11
N GLU A 62 -17.17 -1.22 -5.52
CA GLU A 62 -18.23 -1.57 -4.57
C GLU A 62 -18.23 -0.73 -3.28
N ALA A 63 -17.12 -0.05 -2.97
CA ALA A 63 -17.02 0.85 -1.82
C ALA A 63 -17.81 2.15 -2.02
N PHE A 64 -18.21 2.46 -3.26
CA PHE A 64 -18.81 3.74 -3.61
C PHE A 64 -20.28 3.61 -4.00
N ILE A 65 -21.02 4.72 -3.88
CA ILE A 65 -22.45 4.79 -4.20
C ILE A 65 -22.70 4.51 -5.69
N SER A 66 -21.76 4.94 -6.53
CA SER A 66 -21.70 4.66 -7.96
C SER A 66 -20.28 4.22 -8.32
N PRO A 67 -20.09 3.43 -9.39
CA PRO A 67 -18.76 3.08 -9.86
C PRO A 67 -17.91 4.33 -10.11
N ILE A 68 -16.71 4.34 -9.54
CA ILE A 68 -15.74 5.42 -9.76
C ILE A 68 -15.13 5.31 -11.16
N GLN A 69 -14.94 6.46 -11.80
CA GLN A 69 -14.19 6.55 -13.05
C GLN A 69 -12.70 6.40 -12.75
N GLU A 70 -12.05 5.48 -13.45
CA GLU A 70 -10.60 5.28 -13.39
C GLU A 70 -9.98 5.56 -14.76
N GLU A 71 -8.80 6.16 -14.75
CA GLU A 71 -7.98 6.35 -15.93
C GLU A 71 -6.62 5.72 -15.66
N ARG A 72 -6.26 4.66 -16.40
CA ARG A 72 -4.94 4.05 -16.31
C ARG A 72 -4.01 4.65 -17.36
N ILE A 73 -2.87 5.17 -16.92
CA ILE A 73 -1.85 5.76 -17.79
C ILE A 73 -0.63 4.83 -17.88
N VAL A 74 -0.09 4.67 -19.08
CA VAL A 74 1.23 4.04 -19.23
C VAL A 74 2.27 5.07 -18.84
N SER A 75 3.01 4.81 -17.78
CA SER A 75 4.11 5.69 -17.37
C SER A 75 5.25 5.52 -18.39
N GLY A 76 5.44 6.50 -19.27
CA GLY A 76 6.72 6.65 -19.95
C GLY A 76 7.76 7.06 -18.91
N GLU A 77 8.81 6.26 -18.73
CA GLU A 77 9.91 6.40 -17.77
C GLU A 77 9.46 6.80 -16.36
N SER A 78 9.38 5.82 -15.45
CA SER A 78 9.24 6.09 -14.02
C SER A 78 10.26 7.14 -13.59
N PRO A 79 9.90 8.15 -12.79
CA PRO A 79 10.91 8.94 -12.12
C PRO A 79 11.71 7.92 -11.31
N THR A 80 12.96 7.71 -11.71
CA THR A 80 13.91 7.04 -10.85
C THR A 80 13.86 7.89 -9.60
N ILE A 81 13.31 7.35 -8.50
CA ILE A 81 13.66 7.91 -7.21
C ILE A 81 15.15 7.66 -7.16
N ALA A 82 15.91 8.67 -7.58
CA ALA A 82 17.30 8.82 -7.25
C ALA A 82 17.32 9.04 -5.74
N GLY A 83 17.01 7.99 -4.99
CA GLY A 83 17.70 7.78 -3.75
C GLY A 83 19.14 7.79 -4.18
N GLU A 84 19.86 8.83 -3.76
CA GLU A 84 21.30 8.78 -3.64
C GLU A 84 21.58 7.60 -2.69
N GLY A 85 21.49 6.38 -3.22
CA GLY A 85 22.16 5.23 -2.68
C GLY A 85 23.61 5.61 -2.82
N ARG A 86 24.15 6.22 -1.76
CA ARG A 86 25.58 6.21 -1.50
C ARG A 86 25.99 4.77 -1.81
N ALA A 87 26.88 4.58 -2.77
CA ALA A 87 27.43 3.28 -3.05
C ALA A 87 28.20 2.85 -1.78
N GLU A 88 27.48 2.30 -0.81
CA GLU A 88 28.07 1.53 0.29
C GLU A 88 28.81 0.41 -0.44
N GLY A 89 30.14 0.40 -0.26
CA GLY A 89 30.97 -0.64 -0.86
C GLY A 89 30.39 -2.00 -0.47
N THR A 90 30.46 -2.96 -1.39
CA THR A 90 29.92 -4.31 -1.17
C THR A 90 30.34 -4.90 0.18
N ASP A 91 31.51 -4.54 0.69
CA ASP A 91 32.02 -4.97 1.99
C ASP A 91 31.24 -4.41 3.18
N GLU A 92 30.85 -3.13 3.15
CA GLU A 92 30.05 -2.48 4.20
C GLU A 92 28.64 -3.07 4.26
N VAL A 93 28.04 -3.32 3.08
CA VAL A 93 26.75 -4.01 2.97
C VAL A 93 26.85 -5.43 3.54
N MET A 94 27.90 -6.18 3.21
CA MET A 94 28.11 -7.54 3.69
C MET A 94 28.39 -7.61 5.20
N GLU A 95 29.08 -6.62 5.76
CA GLU A 95 29.31 -6.51 7.21
C GLU A 95 28.00 -6.20 7.95
N ARG A 96 27.19 -5.28 7.41
CA ARG A 96 25.86 -4.98 7.94
C ARG A 96 24.92 -6.18 7.89
N LEU A 97 24.95 -6.96 6.80
CA LEU A 97 24.15 -8.18 6.68
C LEU A 97 24.58 -9.26 7.69
N ARG A 98 25.90 -9.42 7.94
CA ARG A 98 26.42 -10.29 9.01
C ARG A 98 25.97 -9.82 10.40
N ALA A 99 26.07 -8.52 10.67
CA ALA A 99 25.64 -7.96 11.96
C ALA A 99 24.13 -8.15 12.23
N LEU A 100 23.32 -8.20 11.17
CA LEU A 100 21.89 -8.47 11.24
C LEU A 100 21.55 -9.97 11.22
N GLY A 101 22.54 -10.86 11.07
CA GLY A 101 22.36 -12.33 11.11
C GLY A 101 21.80 -12.95 9.83
N TYR A 102 21.89 -12.26 8.69
CA TYR A 102 21.47 -12.78 7.38
C TYR A 102 22.57 -13.61 6.68
N LEU A 103 23.81 -13.52 7.16
CA LEU A 103 24.99 -14.29 6.75
C LEU A 103 25.69 -14.86 7.99
#